data_AF-A0A7C1JVI9-F1
#
_entry.id   AF-A0A7C1JVI9-F1
#
_cell.length_a   1.000
_cell.length_b   1.000
_cell.length_c   1.000
_cell.angle_alpha   90.00
_cell.angle_beta   90.00
_cell.angle_gamma   90.00
#
_symmetry.space_group_name_H-M   'P 1'
#
loop_
_entity.id
_entity.type
_entity.pdbx_description
1 polymer ?
#
loop_
_entity_poly.entity_id
_entity_poly.type
_entity_poly.pdbx_seq_one_letter_code
_entity_poly.pdbx_strand_id
1 'polypeptide(L)'
;MAITLEQIGLAPKGFYQRKRDQWEKKFSGWKPWGRGRNLKKWERKARELGTSALRVLVALNQCGKMPAIDTAYVLETKVEKTPELLRCFSAYLASIGRGHEPD
;
A
#
# COMPACT_ATOMS: atom_id res chain seq x y z
N MET A 1 18.29 -18.69 -12.37
CA MET A 1 19.11 -19.91 -12.49
C MET A 1 19.67 -20.20 -13.89
N ALA A 2 19.36 -19.45 -14.96
CA ALA A 2 19.91 -19.76 -16.29
C ALA A 2 21.38 -19.32 -16.51
N ILE A 3 21.82 -18.24 -15.84
CA ILE A 3 23.22 -17.76 -15.90
C ILE A 3 24.17 -18.77 -15.25
N THR A 4 23.79 -19.27 -14.07
CA THR A 4 24.60 -20.22 -13.30
C THR A 4 24.84 -21.53 -14.05
N LEU A 5 23.82 -22.03 -14.77
CA LEU A 5 23.92 -23.26 -15.57
C LEU A 5 24.92 -23.12 -16.73
N GLU A 6 25.01 -21.94 -17.35
CA GLU A 6 25.97 -21.65 -18.41
C GLU A 6 27.40 -21.50 -17.85
N GLN A 7 27.55 -20.92 -16.66
CA GLN A 7 28.85 -20.77 -15.98
C GLN A 7 29.45 -22.10 -15.55
N ILE A 8 28.63 -23.05 -15.09
CA ILE A 8 29.09 -24.39 -14.67
C ILE A 8 29.16 -25.40 -15.82
N GLY A 9 29.01 -24.95 -17.07
CA GLY A 9 29.12 -25.79 -18.27
C GLY A 9 27.98 -26.78 -18.48
N LEU A 10 26.92 -26.73 -17.66
CA LEU A 10 25.73 -27.57 -17.79
C LEU A 10 24.74 -27.05 -18.84
N ALA A 11 24.98 -25.85 -19.39
CA ALA A 11 24.24 -25.30 -20.51
C ALA A 11 25.18 -24.74 -21.58
N PRO A 12 24.80 -24.81 -22.87
CA PRO A 12 25.61 -24.30 -23.97
C PRO A 12 25.73 -22.77 -23.92
N LYS A 13 26.83 -22.24 -24.49
CA LYS A 13 27.05 -20.79 -24.60
C LYS A 13 25.87 -20.10 -25.31
N GLY A 14 25.39 -19.00 -24.74
CA GLY A 14 24.23 -18.25 -25.20
C GLY A 14 22.88 -18.80 -24.73
N PHE A 15 22.85 -19.82 -23.87
CA PHE A 15 21.61 -20.36 -23.30
C PHE A 15 20.82 -19.31 -22.52
N TYR A 16 21.49 -18.53 -21.68
CA TYR A 16 20.84 -17.45 -20.95
C TYR A 16 20.27 -16.38 -21.88
N GLN A 17 21.04 -15.97 -22.89
CA GLN A 17 20.61 -14.96 -23.86
C GLN A 17 19.34 -15.41 -24.59
N ARG A 18 19.30 -16.66 -25.07
CA ARG A 18 18.11 -17.24 -25.71
C ARG A 18 16.89 -17.24 -24.79
N LYS A 19 17.06 -17.56 -23.50
CA LYS A 19 15.97 -17.55 -22.53
C LYS A 19 15.47 -16.12 -22.27
N ARG A 20 16.37 -15.15 -22.20
CA ARG A 20 16.02 -13.73 -22.06
C ARG A 20 15.23 -13.24 -23.28
N ASP A 21 15.71 -13.51 -24.49
CA ASP A 21 15.05 -13.10 -25.73
C ASP A 21 13.66 -13.74 -25.88
N GLN A 22 13.50 -15.00 -25.45
CA GLN A 22 12.20 -15.67 -25.41
C GLN A 22 11.24 -15.04 -24.40
N TRP A 23 11.74 -14.69 -23.22
CA TRP A 23 10.93 -14.02 -22.20
C TRP A 23 10.52 -12.63 -22.66
N GLU A 24 11.44 -11.87 -23.24
CA GLU A 24 11.18 -10.54 -23.77
C GLU A 24 10.21 -10.58 -24.96
N LYS A 25 10.33 -11.54 -25.89
CA LYS A 25 9.31 -11.75 -26.93
C LYS A 25 7.94 -12.13 -26.36
N LYS A 26 7.90 -12.92 -25.28
CA LYS A 26 6.64 -13.39 -24.67
C LYS A 26 5.95 -12.31 -23.83
N PHE A 27 6.71 -11.39 -23.25
CA PHE A 27 6.21 -10.42 -22.28
C PHE A 27 6.45 -8.95 -22.69
N SER A 28 6.97 -8.66 -23.88
CA SER A 28 7.21 -7.28 -24.39
C SER A 28 5.94 -6.43 -24.44
N GLY A 29 4.77 -7.06 -24.62
CA GLY A 29 3.46 -6.40 -24.61
C GLY A 29 2.70 -6.53 -23.29
N TRP A 30 3.23 -7.24 -22.29
CA TRP A 30 2.56 -7.42 -21.00
C TRP A 30 2.73 -6.15 -20.16
N LYS A 31 1.64 -5.37 -20.02
CA LYS A 31 1.57 -4.39 -18.93
C LYS A 31 1.73 -5.15 -17.62
N PRO A 32 2.62 -4.74 -16.70
CA PRO A 32 2.73 -5.37 -15.40
C PRO A 32 1.44 -5.10 -14.62
N TRP A 33 0.47 -6.00 -14.72
CA TRP A 33 -0.65 -6.09 -13.80
C TRP A 33 -0.08 -6.51 -12.44
N GLY A 34 0.38 -5.53 -11.66
CA GLY A 34 1.12 -5.83 -10.44
C GLY A 34 1.73 -4.63 -9.70
N ARG A 35 1.78 -3.43 -10.28
CA ARG A 35 1.97 -2.24 -9.44
C ARG A 35 0.61 -1.92 -8.81
N GLY A 36 0.35 -2.50 -7.64
CA GLY A 36 -0.81 -2.16 -6.82
C GLY A 36 -1.00 -0.64 -6.74
N ARG A 37 -2.24 -0.18 -6.57
CA ARG A 37 -2.58 1.25 -6.53
C ARG A 37 -1.58 1.99 -5.63
N ASN A 38 -0.94 3.03 -6.18
CA ASN A 38 -0.12 3.94 -5.39
C ASN A 38 -1.02 4.65 -4.38
N LEU A 39 -1.03 4.13 -3.16
CA LEU A 39 -1.80 4.70 -2.07
C LEU A 39 -1.20 6.05 -1.67
N LYS A 40 -2.08 7.04 -1.47
CA LYS A 40 -1.70 8.31 -0.85
C LYS A 40 -1.13 8.03 0.54
N LYS A 41 -0.28 8.94 1.07
CA LYS A 41 0.37 8.76 2.38
C LYS A 41 -0.66 8.42 3.48
N TRP A 42 -1.79 9.12 3.50
CA TRP A 42 -2.86 8.88 4.47
C TRP A 42 -3.55 7.52 4.30
N GLU A 43 -3.74 7.05 3.07
CA GLU A 43 -4.37 5.75 2.80
C GLU A 43 -3.49 4.59 3.29
N ARG A 44 -2.16 4.74 3.15
CA ARG A 44 -1.21 3.78 3.74
C ARG A 44 -1.30 3.77 5.25
N LYS A 45 -1.35 4.95 5.89
CA LYS A 45 -1.45 5.03 7.35
C LYS A 45 -2.78 4.48 7.87
N ALA A 46 -3.89 4.74 7.16
CA ALA A 46 -5.19 4.12 7.48
C ALA A 46 -5.13 2.59 7.39
N ARG A 47 -4.43 2.04 6.38
CA ARG A 47 -4.24 0.59 6.23
C ARG A 47 -3.33 0.00 7.29
N GLU A 48 -2.29 0.71 7.70
CA GLU A 48 -1.36 0.32 8.76
C GLU A 48 -2.06 0.25 10.12
N LEU A 49 -2.86 1.27 10.46
CA LEU A 49 -3.63 1.32 11.70
C LEU A 49 -4.80 0.33 11.70
N GLY A 50 -5.40 0.10 10.54
CA GLY A 50 -6.60 -0.71 10.40
C GLY A 50 -7.87 -0.02 10.93
N THR A 51 -9.03 -0.57 10.56
CA THR A 51 -10.33 0.07 10.79
C THR A 51 -10.65 0.27 12.28
N SER A 52 -10.33 -0.70 13.14
CA SER A 52 -10.66 -0.64 14.57
C SER A 52 -9.90 0.45 15.30
N ALA A 53 -8.57 0.52 15.13
CA ALA A 53 -7.76 1.56 15.75
C ALA A 53 -8.12 2.94 15.20
N LEU A 54 -8.40 3.04 13.90
CA LEU A 54 -8.81 4.29 13.28
C LEU A 54 -10.14 4.81 13.84
N ARG A 55 -11.11 3.93 14.12
CA ARG A 55 -12.38 4.29 14.77
C ARG A 55 -12.16 4.84 16.18
N VAL A 56 -11.33 4.17 16.97
CA VAL A 56 -10.99 4.63 18.33
C VAL A 56 -10.31 5.99 18.29
N LEU A 57 -9.34 6.17 17.40
CA LEU A 57 -8.59 7.42 17.27
C LEU A 57 -9.50 8.60 16.86
N VAL A 58 -10.40 8.39 15.90
CA VAL A 58 -11.38 9.41 15.49
C VAL A 58 -12.33 9.75 16.66
N ALA A 59 -12.82 8.74 17.38
CA ALA A 59 -13.72 8.95 18.52
C ALA A 59 -13.03 9.70 19.67
N LEU A 60 -11.79 9.33 20.02
CA LEU A 60 -11.00 10.02 21.05
C LEU A 60 -10.75 11.48 20.70
N ASN A 61 -10.46 11.76 19.42
CA ASN A 61 -10.30 13.14 18.95
C ASN A 61 -11.61 13.93 19.02
N GLN A 62 -12.75 13.34 18.63
CA GLN A 62 -14.06 13.98 18.72
C GLN A 62 -14.47 14.29 20.17
N CYS A 63 -14.10 13.43 21.11
CA CYS A 63 -14.31 13.66 22.53
C CYS A 63 -13.30 14.61 23.17
N GLY A 64 -12.33 15.15 22.42
CA GLY A 64 -11.27 16.02 22.95
C GLY A 64 -10.34 15.34 23.96
N LYS A 65 -10.32 13.99 24.00
CA LYS A 65 -9.54 13.21 24.97
C LYS A 65 -8.12 12.89 24.49
N MET A 66 -7.74 13.36 23.30
CA MET A 66 -6.44 13.12 22.72
C MET A 66 -5.72 14.45 22.46
N PRO A 67 -4.54 14.68 23.07
CA PRO A 67 -3.74 15.86 22.78
C PRO A 67 -3.34 15.93 21.30
N ALA A 68 -3.38 17.13 20.72
CA ALA A 68 -3.10 17.32 19.30
C ALA A 68 -1.68 16.86 18.90
N ILE A 69 -0.71 16.97 19.82
CA ILE A 69 0.66 16.53 19.62
C ILE A 69 0.79 15.01 19.54
N ASP A 70 0.07 14.30 20.41
CA ASP A 70 0.07 12.83 20.43
C ASP A 70 -0.62 12.28 19.17
N THR A 71 -1.71 12.90 18.76
CA THR A 71 -2.40 12.55 17.51
C THR A 71 -1.49 12.77 16.30
N ALA A 72 -0.79 13.91 16.25
CA ALA A 72 0.16 14.21 15.17
C ALA A 72 1.32 13.21 15.13
N TYR A 73 1.82 12.80 16.30
CA TYR A 73 2.87 11.79 16.45
C TYR A 73 2.41 10.42 15.92
N VAL A 74 1.25 9.94 16.38
CA VAL A 74 0.67 8.65 15.91
C VAL A 74 0.43 8.65 14.41
N LEU A 75 0.01 9.78 13.84
CA LEU A 75 -0.29 9.92 12.42
C LEU A 75 0.92 10.29 11.55
N GLU A 76 2.10 10.46 12.15
CA GLU A 76 3.34 10.89 11.48
C GLU A 76 3.13 12.12 10.57
N THR A 77 2.44 13.11 11.11
CA THR A 77 2.06 14.33 10.41
C THR A 77 2.34 15.57 11.27
N LYS A 78 2.25 16.75 10.66
CA LYS A 78 2.33 18.01 11.39
C LYS A 78 1.03 18.24 12.17
N VAL A 79 1.13 18.81 13.37
CA VAL A 79 -0.04 19.16 14.21
C VAL A 79 -1.08 19.94 13.41
N GLU A 80 -0.66 20.93 12.63
CA GLU A 80 -1.51 21.75 11.74
C GLU A 80 -2.31 20.94 10.71
N LYS A 81 -1.75 19.82 10.22
CA LYS A 81 -2.40 18.96 9.20
C LYS A 81 -3.23 17.83 9.79
N THR A 82 -3.19 17.67 11.11
CA THR A 82 -3.89 16.60 11.83
C THR A 82 -5.41 16.70 11.69
N PRO A 83 -6.06 17.88 11.80
CA PRO A 83 -7.51 17.99 11.66
C PRO A 83 -8.02 17.58 10.26
N GLU A 84 -7.29 17.97 9.21
CA GLU A 84 -7.65 17.60 7.83
C GLU A 84 -7.55 16.09 7.64
N LEU A 85 -6.48 15.47 8.15
CA LEU A 85 -6.25 14.04 8.05
C LEU A 85 -7.31 13.22 8.80
N LEU A 86 -7.72 13.66 9.98
CA LEU A 86 -8.81 13.04 10.75
C LEU A 86 -10.14 13.13 10.01
N ARG A 87 -10.42 14.24 9.32
CA ARG A 87 -11.60 14.37 8.46
C ARG A 87 -11.58 13.35 7.31
N CYS A 88 -10.42 13.11 6.69
CA CYS A 88 -10.26 12.05 5.69
C CYS A 88 -10.53 10.66 6.28
N PHE A 89 -10.06 10.37 7.49
CA PHE A 89 -10.33 9.10 8.15
C PHE A 89 -11.79 8.90 8.51
N SER A 90 -12.48 9.93 9.01
CA SER A 90 -13.93 9.88 9.25
C SER A 90 -14.70 9.57 7.97
N ALA A 91 -14.37 10.24 6.85
CA ALA A 91 -14.98 9.98 5.56
C ALA A 91 -14.67 8.57 5.03
N TYR A 92 -13.43 8.11 5.21
CA TYR A 92 -13.02 6.75 4.85
C TYR A 92 -13.80 5.69 5.64
N LEU A 93 -13.95 5.86 6.96
CA LEU A 93 -14.73 4.96 7.82
C LEU A 93 -16.21 4.93 7.42
N ALA A 94 -16.79 6.09 7.10
CA ALA A 94 -18.17 6.19 6.59
C ALA A 94 -18.34 5.49 5.23
N SER A 95 -17.30 5.48 4.38
CA SER A 95 -17.32 4.77 3.10
C SER A 95 -17.31 3.24 3.26
N ILE A 96 -16.63 2.73 4.31
CA ILE A 96 -16.58 1.30 4.61
C ILE A 96 -17.91 0.82 5.22
N GLY A 97 -18.53 1.64 6.06
CA GLY A 97 -19.80 1.29 6.73
C GLY A 97 -21.00 1.12 5.80
N ARG A 98 -20.95 1.65 4.58
CA ARG A 98 -22.02 1.53 3.56
C ARG A 98 -21.91 0.30 2.64
N GLY A 99 -20.98 -0.62 2.93
CA GLY A 99 -20.71 -1.80 2.10
C GLY A 99 -21.30 -3.12 2.63
N HIS A 100 -22.21 -3.10 3.61
CA HIS A 100 -22.81 -4.31 4.17
C HIS A 100 -24.29 -4.10 4.52
N GLU A 101 -25.13 -3.90 3.51
CA GLU A 101 -26.54 -4.31 3.58
C GLU A 101 -26.63 -5.66 2.85
N PRO A 102 -26.89 -6.78 3.54
CA PRO A 102 -27.40 -7.97 2.87
C PRO A 102 -28.88 -7.72 2.58
N ASP A 103 -29.22 -7.63 1.30
CA ASP A 103 -30.58 -7.89 0.80
C ASP A 103 -30.94 -9.38 1.02
#